data_AF-A0A927KWS2-F1
#
_entry.id   AF-A0A927KWS2-F1
#
_cell.length_a   1.000
_cell.length_b   1.000
_cell.length_c   1.000
_cell.angle_alpha   90.00
_cell.angle_beta   90.00
_cell.angle_gamma   90.00
#
_symmetry.space_group_name_H-M   'P 1'
#
loop_
_entity.id
_entity.type
_entity.pdbx_description
1 polymer ?
#
loop_
_entity_poly.entity_id
_entity_poly.type
_entity_poly.pdbx_seq_one_letter_code
_entity_poly.pdbx_strand_id
1 'polypeptide(L)'
;MNMTLAELIQGYRPHIEDASVGVRRSWEETFKYTLKHYPPETRLEDFDLEILAEKMSVEGIQPRFVDGYVKRWRDLLQQQRETGQPDQ
;
A
#
# COMPACT_ATOMS: atom_id res chain seq x y z
N MET A 1 -5.37 8.35 12.76
CA MET A 1 -4.55 8.78 11.60
C MET A 1 -5.50 9.35 10.58
N ASN A 2 -5.50 10.65 10.36
CA ASN A 2 -6.44 11.32 9.43
C ASN A 2 -6.01 11.25 7.95
N MET A 3 -5.02 10.43 7.63
CA MET A 3 -4.44 10.33 6.29
C MET A 3 -5.25 9.39 5.40
N THR A 4 -5.27 9.69 4.11
CA THR A 4 -5.90 8.90 3.05
C THR A 4 -4.88 8.03 2.32
N LEU A 5 -5.36 7.04 1.56
CA LEU A 5 -4.53 6.23 0.67
C LEU A 5 -3.78 7.10 -0.36
N ALA A 6 -4.43 8.11 -0.93
CA ALA A 6 -3.80 9.01 -1.90
C ALA A 6 -2.59 9.73 -1.29
N GLU A 7 -2.77 10.31 -0.10
CA GLU A 7 -1.71 11.03 0.61
C GLU A 7 -0.55 10.10 0.95
N LEU A 8 -0.84 8.88 1.43
CA LEU A 8 0.19 7.89 1.74
C LEU A 8 1.02 7.54 0.50
N ILE A 9 0.35 7.25 -0.62
CA ILE A 9 1.02 6.90 -1.87
C ILE A 9 1.90 8.07 -2.35
N GLN A 10 1.38 9.30 -2.32
CA GLN A 10 2.12 10.50 -2.71
C GLN A 10 3.34 10.74 -1.81
N GLY A 11 3.19 10.57 -0.49
CA GLY A 11 4.29 10.70 0.46
C GLY A 11 5.36 9.62 0.30
N TYR A 12 4.97 8.42 -0.15
CA TYR A 12 5.91 7.31 -0.33
C TYR A 12 6.66 7.34 -1.66
N ARG A 13 6.07 7.91 -2.72
CA ARG A 13 6.68 7.96 -4.07
C ARG A 13 8.13 8.49 -4.12
N PRO A 14 8.50 9.56 -3.39
CA PRO A 14 9.88 10.03 -3.33
C PRO A 14 10.86 8.97 -2.83
N HIS A 15 10.46 8.08 -1.93
CA HIS A 15 11.34 7.04 -1.36
C HIS A 15 11.68 5.92 -2.36
N ILE A 16 10.90 5.78 -3.42
CA ILE A 16 11.16 4.79 -4.47
C ILE A 16 11.74 5.42 -5.74
N GLU A 17 11.94 6.74 -5.78
CA GLU A 17 12.42 7.44 -6.98
C GLU A 17 13.83 6.97 -7.41
N ASP A 18 14.71 6.78 -6.43
CA ASP A 18 16.08 6.26 -6.60
C ASP A 18 16.15 4.74 -6.78
N ALA A 19 15.03 4.03 -6.64
CA ALA A 19 14.99 2.60 -6.87
C ALA A 19 15.11 2.25 -8.36
N SER A 20 15.50 1.01 -8.64
CA SER A 20 15.57 0.52 -10.02
C SER A 20 14.21 0.69 -10.73
N VAL A 21 14.24 0.86 -12.06
CA VAL A 21 13.01 1.03 -12.87
C VAL A 21 12.01 -0.11 -12.63
N GLY A 22 12.49 -1.34 -12.45
CA GLY A 22 11.66 -2.50 -12.14
C GLY A 22 10.95 -2.38 -10.79
N VAL A 23 11.65 -1.91 -9.76
CA VAL A 23 11.06 -1.68 -8.43
C VAL A 23 10.02 -0.57 -8.47
N ARG A 24 10.31 0.55 -9.15
CA ARG A 24 9.34 1.64 -9.32
C ARG A 24 8.06 1.18 -10.01
N ARG A 25 8.19 0.46 -11.14
CA ARG A 25 7.03 -0.08 -11.86
C ARG A 25 6.21 -1.03 -11.00
N SER A 26 6.87 -1.92 -10.24
CA SER A 26 6.16 -2.84 -9.35
C SER A 26 5.37 -2.11 -8.25
N TRP A 27 5.91 -1.02 -7.71
CA TRP A 27 5.20 -0.18 -6.74
C TRP A 27 4.03 0.59 -7.37
N GLU A 28 4.20 1.17 -8.55
CA GLU A 28 3.10 1.84 -9.23
C GLU A 28 1.97 0.88 -9.63
N GLU A 29 2.30 -0.35 -10.05
CA GLU A 29 1.31 -1.41 -10.26
C GLU A 29 0.59 -1.78 -8.95
N THR A 30 1.33 -1.80 -7.84
CA THR A 30 0.76 -1.99 -6.51
C THR A 30 -0.23 -0.86 -6.21
N PHE A 31 0.17 0.41 -6.28
CA PHE A 31 -0.75 1.52 -6.02
C PHE A 31 -1.97 1.51 -6.93
N LYS A 32 -1.78 1.29 -8.23
CA LYS A 32 -2.87 1.22 -9.20
C LYS A 32 -3.87 0.12 -8.89
N TYR A 33 -3.38 -1.07 -8.50
CA TYR A 33 -4.27 -2.18 -8.15
C TYR A 33 -5.06 -1.87 -6.89
N THR A 34 -4.42 -1.33 -5.85
CA THR A 34 -5.12 -0.94 -4.62
C THR A 34 -6.19 0.13 -4.91
N LEU A 35 -5.85 1.15 -5.70
CA LEU A 35 -6.75 2.24 -6.05
C LEU A 35 -7.92 1.83 -6.97
N LYS A 36 -7.84 0.67 -7.61
CA LYS A 36 -8.97 0.06 -8.33
C LYS A 36 -10.05 -0.44 -7.37
N HIS A 37 -9.64 -0.88 -6.17
CA HIS A 37 -10.54 -1.50 -5.19
C HIS A 37 -10.90 -0.59 -4.02
N TYR A 38 -10.04 0.39 -3.74
CA TYR A 38 -10.22 1.39 -2.69
C TYR A 38 -10.09 2.78 -3.31
N PRO A 39 -11.11 3.65 -3.16
CA PRO A 39 -11.01 5.03 -3.62
C PRO A 39 -9.78 5.74 -3.02
N PRO A 40 -9.17 6.71 -3.73
CA PRO A 40 -8.03 7.46 -3.23
C PRO A 40 -8.31 8.16 -1.90
N GLU A 41 -9.57 8.54 -1.63
CA GLU A 41 -10.01 9.20 -0.41
C GLU A 41 -10.23 8.23 0.77
N THR A 42 -10.09 6.91 0.56
CA THR A 42 -10.18 5.92 1.63
C THR A 42 -9.19 6.27 2.73
N ARG A 43 -9.71 6.45 3.95
CA ARG A 43 -8.89 6.71 5.13
C ARG A 43 -8.04 5.47 5.42
N LEU A 44 -6.83 5.65 5.92
CA LEU A 44 -5.97 4.51 6.27
C LEU A 44 -6.57 3.59 7.34
N GLU A 45 -7.49 4.10 8.17
CA GLU A 45 -8.24 3.30 9.15
C GLU A 45 -9.29 2.37 8.51
N ASP A 46 -9.80 2.73 7.33
CA ASP A 46 -10.77 1.95 6.57
C ASP A 46 -10.10 1.04 5.52
N PHE A 47 -8.78 1.17 5.36
CA PHE A 47 -8.01 0.36 4.43
C PHE A 47 -7.65 -1.00 5.04
N ASP A 48 -8.45 -2.01 4.71
CA ASP A 48 -8.29 -3.38 5.19
C ASP A 48 -7.47 -4.25 4.22
N LEU A 49 -6.32 -4.72 4.70
CA LEU A 49 -5.41 -5.59 3.94
C LEU A 49 -5.93 -7.02 3.78
N GLU A 50 -6.75 -7.52 4.71
CA GLU A 50 -7.34 -8.84 4.61
C GLU A 50 -8.40 -8.88 3.50
N ILE A 51 -9.24 -7.83 3.44
CA ILE A 51 -10.22 -7.66 2.36
C ILE A 51 -9.50 -7.50 1.00
N LEU A 52 -8.37 -6.78 0.96
CA LEU A 52 -7.56 -6.66 -0.26
C LEU A 52 -7.00 -8.04 -0.69
N ALA A 53 -6.46 -8.81 0.26
CA ALA A 53 -5.93 -10.14 0.01
C ALA A 53 -7.00 -11.11 -0.51
N GLU A 54 -8.21 -11.05 0.06
CA GLU A 54 -9.35 -11.83 -0.39
C GLU A 54 -9.75 -11.46 -1.82
N LYS A 55 -9.87 -10.16 -2.13
CA LYS A 55 -10.17 -9.68 -3.50
C LYS A 55 -9.14 -10.18 -4.51
N MET A 56 -7.85 -10.08 -4.18
CA MET A 56 -6.77 -10.60 -5.03
C MET A 56 -6.89 -12.11 -5.26
N SER A 57 -7.22 -12.86 -4.22
CA SER A 57 -7.39 -14.31 -4.30
C SER A 57 -8.60 -14.69 -5.16
N VAL A 58 -9.72 -13.97 -5.04
CA VAL A 58 -10.93 -14.15 -5.86
C VAL A 58 -10.66 -13.81 -7.33
N GLU A 59 -9.82 -12.83 -7.61
CA GLU A 59 -9.37 -12.49 -8.97
C GLU A 59 -8.34 -13.50 -9.55
N GLY A 60 -7.97 -14.54 -8.79
CA GLY A 60 -7.09 -15.62 -9.25
C GLY A 60 -5.60 -15.31 -9.15
N ILE A 61 -5.20 -14.29 -8.39
CA ILE A 61 -3.80 -13.99 -8.13
C ILE A 61 -3.20 -15.11 -7.27
N GLN A 62 -2.01 -15.61 -7.64
CA GLN A 62 -1.39 -16.72 -6.91
C GLN A 62 -1.06 -16.30 -5.47
N PRO A 63 -1.23 -17.18 -4.46
CA PRO A 63 -1.05 -16.84 -3.05
C PRO A 63 0.28 -16.16 -2.73
N ARG A 64 1.40 -16.64 -3.30
CA ARG A 64 2.73 -16.03 -3.12
C ARG A 64 2.80 -14.55 -3.50
N PHE A 65 2.03 -14.14 -4.50
CA PHE A 65 1.97 -12.74 -4.93
C PHE A 65 1.06 -11.94 -4.01
N VAL A 66 -0.05 -12.52 -3.54
CA VAL A 66 -0.92 -11.93 -2.52
C VAL A 66 -0.13 -11.65 -1.24
N ASP A 67 0.59 -12.63 -0.72
CA ASP A 67 1.40 -12.50 0.50
C ASP A 67 2.44 -11.39 0.37
N GLY A 68 3.16 -11.36 -0.75
CA GLY A 68 4.17 -10.33 -1.03
C GLY A 68 3.58 -8.92 -1.18
N TYR A 69 2.33 -8.83 -1.64
CA TYR A 69 1.61 -7.58 -1.82
C TYR A 69 1.08 -7.04 -0.48
N VAL A 70 0.44 -7.91 0.30
CA VAL A 70 -0.04 -7.61 1.66
C VAL A 70 1.11 -7.22 2.56
N LYS A 71 2.23 -7.96 2.52
CA LYS A 71 3.42 -7.63 3.30
C LYS A 71 3.94 -6.23 2.99
N ARG A 72 4.07 -5.88 1.71
CA ARG A 72 4.53 -4.55 1.28
C ARG A 72 3.67 -3.42 1.83
N TRP A 73 2.35 -3.57 1.78
CA TRP A 73 1.44 -2.58 2.35
C TRP A 73 1.51 -2.53 3.88
N ARG A 74 1.60 -3.69 4.54
CA ARG A 74 1.75 -3.76 5.99
C ARG A 74 3.01 -3.03 6.45
N ASP A 75 4.14 -3.29 5.80
CA ASP A 75 5.42 -2.66 6.10
C ASP A 75 5.33 -1.13 5.91
N LEU A 76 4.71 -0.67 4.81
CA LEU A 76 4.48 0.76 4.56
C LEU A 76 3.58 1.41 5.61
N LEU A 77 2.45 0.78 5.93
CA LEU A 77 1.52 1.30 6.94
C LEU A 77 2.22 1.38 8.30
N GLN A 78 3.02 0.37 8.68
CA GLN A 78 3.79 0.37 9.92
C GLN A 78 4.80 1.52 9.96
N GLN A 79 5.57 1.74 8.89
CA GLN A 79 6.52 2.86 8.81
C GLN A 79 5.84 4.22 9.02
N GLN A 80 4.63 4.41 8.49
CA GLN A 80 3.86 5.63 8.73
C GLN A 80 3.40 5.77 10.18
N ARG A 81 3.08 4.66 10.84
CA ARG A 81 2.74 4.69 12.27
C ARG A 81 3.93 5.14 13.10
N GLU A 82 5.11 4.62 12.78
CA GLU A 82 6.37 4.91 13.47
C GLU A 82 6.84 6.35 13.19
N THR A 83 6.66 6.86 11.96
CA THR A 83 7.05 8.23 11.59
C THR A 83 6.05 9.29 12.10
N GLY A 84 4.81 8.90 12.41
CA GLY A 84 3.75 9.77 12.94
C GLY A 84 3.72 9.93 14.46
N GLN A 85 4.63 9.30 15.21
CA GLN A 85 4.80 9.51 16.66
C GLN A 85 5.99 10.44 16.92
N PRO A 86 5.78 11.72 17.29
CA PRO A 86 6.78 12.39 18.10
C PRO A 86 6.85 11.67 19.45
N ASP A 87 8.07 11.36 19.87
CA ASP A 87 8.46 10.93 21.21
C ASP A 87 7.62 11.67 22.27
N GLN A 88 6.95 10.91 23.14
CA GLN A 88 6.19 11.46 24.26
C GLN A 88 7.07 11.54 25.51
#